data_AF-A0A841EE97-F1
#
_entry.id   AF-A0A841EE97-F1
#
_cell.length_a   1.000
_cell.length_b   1.000
_cell.length_c   1.000
_cell.angle_alpha   90.00
_cell.angle_beta   90.00
_cell.angle_gamma   90.00
#
_symmetry.space_group_name_H-M   'P 1'
#
loop_
_entity.id
_entity.type
_entity.pdbx_description
1 polymer ?
#
loop_
_entity_poly.entity_id
_entity_poly.type
_entity_poly.pdbx_seq_one_letter_code
_entity_poly.pdbx_strand_id
1 'polypeptide(L)'
;MSAEEEVRRVREAIAAAASGGPLGEQVRRLDEAHAAATEEWRRQRQVKVRKMHEDGMTYRDIAREIGVSFGRVRQILDENLDDTPLPPTSE
;
A
#
# COMPACT_ATOMS: atom_id res chain seq x y z
N MET A 1 29.54 -25.72 20.64
CA MET A 1 28.22 -25.07 20.77
C MET A 1 27.19 -26.04 20.26
N SER A 2 26.16 -26.31 21.06
CA SER A 2 25.03 -27.14 20.66
C SER A 2 24.12 -26.35 19.71
N ALA A 3 23.42 -27.04 18.82
CA ALA A 3 22.43 -26.44 17.93
C ALA A 3 21.35 -25.66 18.71
N GLU A 4 21.00 -26.12 19.92
CA GLU A 4 20.03 -25.44 20.79
C GLU A 4 20.57 -24.12 21.33
N GLU A 5 21.88 -24.04 21.61
CA GLU A 5 22.53 -22.80 22.06
C GLU A 5 22.61 -21.77 20.93
N GLU A 6 22.83 -22.22 19.70
CA GLU A 6 22.85 -21.37 18.51
C GLU A 6 21.44 -20.84 18.19
N VAL A 7 20.42 -21.70 18.24
CA VAL A 7 19.02 -21.29 18.05
C VAL A 7 18.57 -20.29 19.13
N ARG A 8 18.96 -20.50 20.39
CA ARG A 8 18.69 -19.53 21.47
C ARG A 8 19.35 -18.19 21.18
N ARG A 9 20.63 -18.18 20.79
CA ARG A 9 21.38 -16.97 20.48
C ARG A 9 20.76 -16.19 19.32
N VAL A 10 20.33 -16.88 18.27
CA VAL A 10 19.67 -16.26 17.11
C VAL A 10 18.32 -15.66 17.53
N ARG A 11 17.53 -16.36 18.35
CA ARG A 11 16.24 -15.86 18.85
C ARG A 11 16.42 -14.63 19.76
N GLU A 12 17.41 -14.64 20.63
CA GLU A 12 17.74 -13.50 21.49
C GLU A 12 18.23 -12.30 20.67
N ALA A 13 19.01 -12.51 19.61
CA ALA A 13 19.45 -11.44 18.70
C ALA A 13 18.27 -10.83 17.92
N ILE A 14 17.33 -11.66 17.45
CA ILE A 14 16.10 -11.20 16.77
C ILE A 14 15.21 -10.43 17.75
N ALA A 15 15.01 -10.95 18.96
CA ALA A 15 14.20 -10.29 19.99
C ALA A 15 14.82 -8.96 20.44
N ALA A 16 16.14 -8.89 20.61
CA ALA A 16 16.85 -7.65 20.96
C ALA A 16 16.79 -6.59 19.84
N ALA A 17 16.77 -7.01 18.57
CA ALA A 17 16.54 -6.09 17.46
C ALA A 17 15.10 -5.55 17.44
N ALA A 18 14.13 -6.37 17.85
CA ALA A 18 12.70 -6.03 17.86
C ALA A 18 12.27 -5.19 19.07
N SER A 19 12.92 -5.30 20.23
CA SER A 19 12.50 -4.65 21.48
C SER A 19 12.94 -3.19 21.65
N GLY A 20 13.04 -2.41 20.55
CA GLY A 20 13.37 -0.97 20.59
C GLY A 20 14.68 -0.56 19.91
N GLY A 21 15.17 -1.37 18.96
CA GLY A 21 16.30 -1.02 18.10
C GLY A 21 15.90 -0.39 16.75
N PRO A 22 16.88 -0.10 15.87
CA PRO A 22 16.68 0.47 14.54
C PRO A 22 15.63 -0.27 13.68
N LEU A 23 15.36 -1.55 13.97
CA LEU A 23 14.41 -2.37 13.22
C LEU A 23 12.94 -1.92 13.42
N GLY A 24 12.52 -1.59 14.63
CA GLY A 24 11.16 -1.10 14.89
C GLY A 24 10.90 0.23 14.19
N GLU A 25 11.89 1.13 14.20
CA GLU A 25 11.83 2.39 13.47
C GLU A 25 11.89 2.18 11.94
N GLN A 26 12.67 1.20 11.46
CA GLN A 26 12.72 0.82 10.04
C GLN A 26 11.39 0.26 9.54
N VAL A 27 10.73 -0.61 10.32
CA VAL A 27 9.40 -1.15 9.97
C VAL A 27 8.38 0.00 9.89
N ARG A 28 8.37 0.90 10.89
CA ARG A 28 7.46 2.07 10.86
C ARG A 28 7.70 2.95 9.64
N ARG A 29 8.97 3.25 9.31
CA ARG A 29 9.31 4.04 8.10
C ARG A 29 8.92 3.32 6.82
N LEU A 30 9.04 2.00 6.76
CA LEU A 30 8.64 1.21 5.60
C LEU A 30 7.11 1.25 5.42
N ASP A 31 6.36 1.12 6.51
CA ASP A 31 4.90 1.21 6.48
C ASP A 31 4.43 2.61 6.07
N GLU A 32 5.04 3.66 6.62
CA GLU A 32 4.80 5.06 6.22
C GLU A 32 5.09 5.28 4.72
N ALA A 33 6.22 4.76 4.23
CA ALA A 33 6.61 4.85 2.82
C ALA A 33 5.65 4.07 1.91
N HIS A 34 5.23 2.87 2.33
CA HIS A 34 4.27 2.05 1.60
C HIS A 34 2.88 2.72 1.54
N ALA A 35 2.43 3.33 2.64
CA ALA A 35 1.19 4.08 2.69
C ALA A 35 1.24 5.28 1.72
N ALA A 36 2.31 6.07 1.74
CA ALA A 36 2.50 7.19 0.82
C ALA A 36 2.55 6.75 -0.65
N ALA A 37 3.26 5.66 -0.95
CA ALA A 37 3.33 5.10 -2.30
C ALA A 37 1.96 4.59 -2.78
N THR A 38 1.20 3.96 -1.89
CA THR A 38 -0.16 3.48 -2.19
C THR A 38 -1.10 4.65 -2.49
N GLU A 39 -1.01 5.73 -1.73
CA GLU A 39 -1.83 6.93 -1.93
C GLU A 39 -1.49 7.60 -3.27
N GLU A 40 -0.21 7.79 -3.56
CA GLU A 40 0.24 8.37 -4.82
C GLU A 40 -0.20 7.52 -6.02
N TRP A 41 -0.07 6.20 -5.94
CA TRP A 41 -0.56 5.31 -6.99
C TRP A 41 -2.08 5.44 -7.20
N ARG A 42 -2.87 5.58 -6.13
CA ARG A 42 -4.32 5.79 -6.23
C ARG A 42 -4.65 7.11 -6.92
N ARG A 43 -3.96 8.21 -6.56
CA ARG A 43 -4.13 9.52 -7.19
C ARG A 43 -3.80 9.46 -8.68
N GLN A 44 -2.63 8.92 -9.04
CA GLN A 44 -2.23 8.80 -10.45
C GLN A 44 -3.23 7.97 -11.26
N ARG A 45 -3.71 6.86 -10.69
CA ARG A 45 -4.74 6.04 -11.33
C ARG A 45 -6.03 6.81 -11.55
N GLN A 46 -6.49 7.56 -10.55
CA GLN A 46 -7.69 8.39 -10.68
C GLN A 46 -7.52 9.47 -11.75
N VAL A 47 -6.39 10.18 -11.79
CA VAL A 47 -6.09 11.18 -12.83
C VAL A 47 -6.13 10.54 -14.22
N LYS A 48 -5.53 9.36 -14.39
CA LYS A 48 -5.55 8.62 -15.66
C LYS A 48 -6.98 8.24 -16.08
N VAL A 49 -7.76 7.68 -15.16
CA VAL A 49 -9.16 7.28 -15.42
C VAL A 49 -10.04 8.49 -15.75
N ARG A 50 -9.86 9.61 -15.03
CA ARG A 50 -10.59 10.86 -15.28
C ARG A 50 -10.28 11.42 -16.67
N LYS A 51 -9.00 11.47 -17.04
CA LYS A 51 -8.58 11.91 -18.38
C LYS A 51 -9.19 11.04 -19.48
N MET A 52 -9.13 9.72 -19.35
CA MET A 52 -9.74 8.81 -20.34
C MET A 52 -11.25 9.03 -20.49
N HIS A 53 -11.94 9.32 -19.40
CA HIS A 53 -13.37 9.63 -19.44
C HIS A 53 -13.66 10.99 -20.10
N GLU A 54 -12.84 12.00 -19.81
CA GLU A 54 -12.91 13.33 -20.45
C GLU A 54 -12.62 13.26 -21.96
N ASP A 55 -11.75 12.34 -22.38
CA ASP A 55 -11.46 12.02 -23.78
C ASP A 55 -12.62 11.26 -24.47
N GLY A 56 -13.74 11.01 -23.76
CA GLY A 56 -14.96 10.41 -24.29
C GLY A 56 -15.01 8.88 -24.25
N MET A 57 -14.04 8.22 -23.60
CA MET A 57 -14.07 6.77 -23.44
C MET A 57 -15.19 6.33 -22.51
N THR A 58 -15.89 5.25 -22.85
CA THR A 58 -16.90 4.69 -21.94
C THR A 58 -16.23 3.98 -20.77
N TYR A 59 -16.94 3.84 -19.64
CA TYR A 59 -16.42 3.08 -18.50
C TYR A 59 -16.02 1.64 -18.85
N ARG A 60 -16.65 1.03 -19.86
CA ARG A 60 -16.28 -0.32 -20.32
C ARG A 60 -14.97 -0.32 -21.10
N ASP A 61 -14.72 0.73 -21.90
CA ASP A 61 -13.45 0.89 -22.62
C ASP A 61 -12.31 1.15 -21.65
N ILE A 62 -12.52 2.05 -20.69
CA ILE A 62 -11.56 2.34 -19.62
C ILE A 62 -11.25 1.09 -18.81
N ALA A 63 -12.27 0.34 -18.41
CA ALA A 63 -12.12 -0.91 -17.67
C ALA A 63 -11.23 -1.92 -18.41
N ARG A 64 -11.46 -2.08 -19.72
CA ARG A 64 -10.66 -2.93 -20.59
C ARG A 64 -9.23 -2.43 -20.74
N GLU A 65 -9.04 -1.13 -20.92
CA GLU A 65 -7.73 -0.49 -21.10
C GLU A 65 -6.83 -0.65 -19.87
N ILE A 66 -7.39 -0.54 -18.66
CA ILE A 66 -6.61 -0.58 -17.41
C ILE A 66 -6.71 -1.92 -16.67
N GLY A 67 -7.44 -2.90 -17.20
CA GLY A 67 -7.54 -4.25 -16.65
C GLY A 67 -8.34 -4.34 -15.34
N VAL A 68 -9.43 -3.59 -15.20
CA VAL A 68 -10.33 -3.64 -14.02
C VAL A 68 -11.78 -3.83 -14.42
N SER A 69 -12.69 -4.00 -13.45
CA SER A 69 -14.12 -4.09 -13.75
C SER A 69 -14.73 -2.70 -14.03
N PHE A 70 -15.81 -2.65 -14.82
CA PHE A 70 -16.62 -1.44 -15.03
C PHE A 70 -17.04 -0.78 -13.70
N GLY A 71 -17.48 -1.59 -12.73
CA GLY A 71 -17.88 -1.08 -11.42
C GLY A 71 -16.73 -0.42 -10.66
N ARG A 72 -15.50 -0.93 -10.84
CA ARG A 72 -14.30 -0.33 -10.24
C ARG A 72 -13.95 1.01 -10.87
N VAL A 73 -14.13 1.18 -12.18
CA VAL A 73 -13.95 2.47 -12.87
C VAL A 73 -14.87 3.53 -12.26
N ARG A 74 -16.15 3.20 -12.06
CA ARG A 74 -17.10 4.12 -11.40
C ARG A 74 -16.65 4.51 -9.99
N GLN A 75 -16.24 3.53 -9.18
CA GLN A 75 -15.72 3.81 -7.84
C GLN A 75 -14.48 4.72 -7.87
N ILE A 76 -13.55 4.50 -8.80
CA ILE A 76 -12.34 5.35 -8.93
C ILE A 76 -12.73 6.80 -9.26
N LEU A 77 -13.74 7.01 -10.10
CA LEU A 77 -14.22 8.36 -10.43
C LEU A 77 -14.96 9.04 -9.26
N ASP A 78 -15.67 8.26 -8.45
CA ASP A 78 -16.43 8.72 -7.28
C ASP A 78 -15.56 8.85 -6.00
N GLU A 79 -14.37 8.25 -5.96
CA GLU A 79 -13.44 8.31 -4.81
C GLU A 79 -13.01 9.77 -4.54
N ASN A 80 -13.49 10.39 -3.44
CA ASN A 80 -12.90 11.61 -2.90
C ASN A 80 -11.60 11.26 -2.17
N LEU A 81 -10.48 11.30 -2.89
CA LEU A 81 -9.15 11.01 -2.34
C LEU A 81 -8.70 12.02 -1.27
N ASP A 82 -9.38 13.16 -1.14
CA ASP A 82 -9.17 14.16 -0.08
C ASP A 82 -9.72 13.69 1.29
N ASP A 83 -10.62 12.70 1.31
CA ASP A 83 -11.43 12.31 2.49
C ASP A 83 -11.21 10.84 2.93
N THR A 84 -10.29 10.10 2.29
CA THR A 84 -10.08 8.68 2.62
C THR A 84 -8.96 8.55 3.66
N PRO A 85 -9.27 8.32 4.96
CA PRO A 85 -8.23 8.05 5.94
C PRO A 85 -7.50 6.77 5.55
N LEU A 86 -6.17 6.80 5.69
CA LEU A 86 -5.33 5.63 5.50
C LEU A 86 -5.90 4.46 6.33
N PRO A 87 -5.93 3.23 5.78
CA PRO A 87 -6.32 2.08 6.58
C PRO A 87 -5.44 2.04 7.83
N PRO A 88 -6.02 1.78 9.03
CA PRO A 88 -5.24 1.73 10.24
C PRO A 88 -4.14 0.68 10.06
N THR A 89 -2.88 1.10 10.25
CA THR A 89 -1.76 0.19 10.40
C THR A 89 -2.10 -0.78 11.53
N SER A 90 -2.23 -2.06 11.21
CA SER A 90 -2.53 -3.11 12.19
C SER A 90 -1.53 -3.01 13.35
N GLU A 91 -2.05 -2.77 14.55
CA GLU A 91 -1.31 -2.77 15.82
C GLU A 91 -0.80 -4.17 16.19
#